data_AF-A0A968SGA8-F1
#
_entry.id   AF-A0A968SGA8-F1
#
_cell.length_a   1.000
_cell.length_b   1.000
_cell.length_c   1.000
_cell.angle_alpha   90.00
_cell.angle_beta   90.00
_cell.angle_gamma   90.00
#
_symmetry.space_group_name_H-M   'P 1'
#
loop_
_entity.id
_entity.type
_entity.pdbx_description
1 polymer ?
#
loop_
_entity_poly.entity_id
_entity_poly.type
_entity_poly.pdbx_seq_one_letter_code
_entity_poly.pdbx_strand_id
1 'polypeptide(L)' 'MDSSVDIDLILRTGGSSQIKQFLIWQSADSYIQTTKTLWPEVDYKVFDNAVSYYLEQKKKSHNSL' A
#
# COMPACT_ATOMS: atom_id res chain seq x y z
N MET A 1 -5.64 22.38 12.76
CA MET A 1 -4.40 21.75 12.29
C MET A 1 -4.54 20.28 12.60
N ASP A 2 -5.19 19.54 11.71
CA ASP A 2 -5.29 18.09 11.85
C ASP A 2 -3.95 17.53 11.39
N SER A 3 -3.19 16.94 12.29
CA SER A 3 -1.95 16.24 11.98
C SER A 3 -2.28 14.79 11.59
N SER A 4 -3.23 14.61 10.66
CA SER A 4 -3.57 13.29 10.15
C SER A 4 -2.36 12.79 9.36
N VAL A 5 -1.79 11.68 9.79
CA VAL A 5 -0.74 11.00 9.05
C VAL A 5 -1.38 10.38 7.82
N ASP A 6 -1.11 10.96 6.65
CA ASP A 6 -1.56 10.40 5.39
C ASP A 6 -0.82 9.09 5.09
N ILE A 7 -1.58 8.11 4.62
CA ILE A 7 -1.03 6.80 4.27
C ILE A 7 -0.70 6.81 2.79
N ASP A 8 0.57 6.63 2.45
CA ASP A 8 1.02 6.55 1.07
C ASP A 8 0.80 5.17 0.45
N LEU A 9 1.03 4.11 1.23
CA LEU A 9 1.04 2.73 0.77
C LEU A 9 0.46 1.79 1.84
N ILE A 10 -0.44 0.92 1.43
CA ILE A 10 -0.93 -0.21 2.22
C ILE A 10 -0.41 -1.50 1.60
N LEU A 11 0.44 -2.23 2.35
CA LEU A 11 0.82 -3.60 2.02
C LEU A 11 -0.10 -4.58 2.75
N ARG A 12 -0.84 -5.38 1.98
CA ARG A 12 -1.76 -6.40 2.49
C ARG A 12 -1.29 -7.80 2.16
N THR A 13 -1.27 -8.68 3.15
CA THR A 13 -0.80 -10.07 3.05
C THR A 13 -1.95 -11.08 3.14
N GLY A 14 -1.64 -12.36 2.93
CA GLY A 14 -2.60 -13.45 3.12
C GLY A 14 -3.59 -13.67 1.98
N GLY A 15 -3.30 -13.14 0.78
CA GLY A 15 -4.01 -13.49 -0.46
C GLY A 15 -5.46 -12.98 -0.59
N SER A 16 -5.99 -12.32 0.43
CA SER A 16 -7.29 -11.65 0.34
C SER A 16 -7.11 -10.25 -0.24
N SER A 17 -7.95 -9.85 -1.20
CA SER A 17 -7.92 -8.49 -1.79
C SER A 17 -8.90 -7.50 -1.14
N GLN A 18 -9.78 -7.97 -0.24
CA GLN A 18 -10.90 -7.18 0.26
C GLN A 18 -10.57 -6.35 1.51
N ILE A 19 -10.31 -5.05 1.37
CA ILE A 19 -10.18 -4.12 2.51
C ILE A 19 -11.55 -3.95 3.18
N LYS A 20 -11.74 -4.58 4.35
CA LYS A 20 -12.94 -4.41 5.15
C LYS A 20 -12.64 -3.45 6.29
N GLN A 21 -13.15 -2.21 6.20
CA GLN A 21 -13.11 -1.17 7.24
C GLN A 21 -11.71 -0.84 7.81
N PHE A 22 -10.68 -0.81 6.96
CA PHE A 22 -9.34 -0.38 7.40
C PHE A 22 -9.06 1.03 6.89
N LEU A 23 -8.87 1.98 7.83
CA LEU A 23 -8.31 3.32 7.62
C LEU A 23 -8.87 4.14 6.44
N ILE A 24 -10.17 4.04 6.16
CA ILE A 24 -10.82 4.61 4.96
C ILE A 24 -10.45 6.09 4.71
N TRP A 25 -10.55 6.93 5.75
CA TRP A 25 -10.26 8.36 5.60
C TRP A 25 -8.76 8.64 5.50
N GLN A 26 -7.93 7.96 6.29
CA GLN A 26 -6.48 8.13 6.21
C GLN A 26 -5.87 7.53 4.95
N SER A 27 -6.59 6.64 4.27
CA SER A 27 -6.14 5.93 3.08
C SER A 27 -6.83 6.37 1.79
N ALA A 28 -7.46 7.55 1.79
CA ALA A 28 -8.23 8.02 0.63
C ALA A 28 -7.37 8.09 -0.64
N ASP A 29 -6.11 8.48 -0.50
CA ASP A 29 -5.14 8.63 -1.59
C ASP A 29 -4.02 7.56 -1.58
N SER A 30 -4.16 6.50 -0.77
CA SER A 30 -3.14 5.45 -0.69
C SER A 30 -3.12 4.55 -1.92
N TYR A 31 -1.92 4.10 -2.29
CA TYR A 31 -1.78 2.92 -3.13
C TYR A 31 -1.92 1.63 -2.30
N ILE A 32 -2.51 0.60 -2.88
CA ILE A 32 -2.74 -0.68 -2.22
C ILE A 32 -2.00 -1.77 -2.98
N GLN A 33 -1.04 -2.42 -2.31
CA GLN A 33 -0.36 -3.61 -2.82
C GLN A 33 -0.83 -4.84 -2.04
N THR A 34 -1.25 -5.87 -2.76
CA THR A 34 -1.65 -7.15 -2.15
C THR A 34 -0.66 -8.25 -2.50
N THR A 35 -0.35 -9.11 -1.53
CA THR A 35 0.48 -10.32 -1.73
C THR A 35 -0.21 -11.55 -1.16
N LYS A 36 0.08 -12.70 -1.78
CA LYS A 36 -0.35 -14.02 -1.30
C LYS A 36 0.50 -14.52 -0.13
N THR A 37 1.69 -13.95 0.08
CA THR A 37 2.55 -14.28 1.22
C THR A 37 1.78 -14.14 2.52
N LEU A 38 1.86 -15.13 3.41
CA LEU A 38 1.23 -15.04 4.72
C LEU A 38 2.02 -14.08 5.61
N TRP A 39 1.37 -13.45 6.60
CA TRP A 39 2.04 -12.49 7.49
C TRP A 39 3.33 -13.02 8.15
N PRO A 40 3.38 -14.26 8.68
CA PRO A 40 4.60 -14.78 9.28
C PRO A 40 5.75 -15.02 8.28
N GLU A 41 5.45 -15.04 6.98
CA GLU A 41 6.39 -15.31 5.90
C GLU A 41 6.84 -14.03 5.18
N VAL A 42 6.38 -12.85 5.63
CA VAL A 42 6.81 -11.58 5.06
C VAL A 42 8.28 -11.35 5.38
N ASP A 43 9.07 -11.14 4.33
CA ASP A 43 10.48 -10.84 4.41
C ASP A 43 10.81 -9.50 3.72
N TYR A 44 12.11 -9.16 3.72
CA TYR A 44 12.62 -7.97 3.04
C TYR A 44 12.30 -7.94 1.56
N LYS A 45 12.23 -9.09 0.88
CA LYS A 45 11.93 -9.15 -0.54
C LYS A 45 10.48 -8.76 -0.81
N VAL A 46 9.54 -9.21 0.03
CA VAL A 46 8.14 -8.79 -0.06
C VAL A 46 7.98 -7.29 0.18
N PHE A 47 8.72 -6.75 1.15
CA PHE A 47 8.75 -5.32 1.42
C PHE A 47 9.31 -4.50 0.25
N ASP A 48 10.48 -4.88 -0.28
CA ASP A 48 11.12 -4.20 -1.41
C ASP A 48 10.23 -4.20 -2.66
N ASN A 49 9.52 -5.30 -2.91
CA ASN A 49 8.54 -5.38 -3.99
C ASN A 49 7.39 -4.39 -3.79
N ALA A 50 6.90 -4.24 -2.55
CA ALA A 50 5.83 -3.29 -2.24
C ALA A 50 6.28 -1.83 -2.40
N VAL A 51 7.51 -1.51 -1.99
CA VAL A 51 8.11 -0.18 -2.18
C VAL A 51 8.34 0.11 -3.66
N SER A 52 8.87 -0.85 -4.41
CA SER A 52 9.08 -0.71 -5.86
C SER A 52 7.76 -0.45 -6.58
N TYR A 53 6.71 -1.19 -6.24
CA TYR A 53 5.36 -0.94 -6.72
C TYR A 53 4.88 0.49 -6.43
N TYR A 54 5.04 0.96 -5.19
CA TYR A 54 4.66 2.33 -4.82
C TYR A 54 5.38 3.38 -5.67
N LEU A 55 6.70 3.26 -5.83
CA LEU A 55 7.50 4.20 -6.62
C LEU A 55 7.06 4.25 -8.09
N GLU A 56 6.73 3.09 -8.67
CA GLU A 56 6.20 3.02 -10.04
C GLU A 56 4.85 3.73 -10.17
N GLN A 57 3.92 3.51 -9.23
CA GLN A 57 2.59 4.11 -9.29
C GLN A 57 2.65 5.62 -9.06
N LYS A 58 3.46 6.07 -8.10
CA LYS A 58 3.72 7.49 -7.85
C LYS A 58 4.27 8.19 -9.08
N LYS A 59 5.21 7.56 -9.80
CA LYS A 59 5.75 8.09 -11.06
C LYS A 59 4.68 8.20 -12.15
N LYS A 60 3.80 7.22 -12.30
CA LYS A 60 2.71 7.27 -13.30
C LYS A 60 1.72 8.39 -13.00
N SER A 61 1.32 8.55 -11.74
CA SER A 61 0.42 9.63 -11.33
C SER A 61 1.03 11.01 -11.57
N HIS A 62 2.35 11.16 -11.36
CA HIS A 62 3.04 12.42 -11.64
C HIS A 62 3.13 12.75 -13.15
N ASN A 63 3.27 11.75 -14.01
CA ASN A 63 3.36 11.93 -15.47
C ASN A 63 1.98 12.08 -16.16
N SER A 64 0.88 11.97 -15.41
CA SER A 64 -0.49 12.09 -15.94
C SER A 64 -1.12 13.46 -15.67
N LEU A 65 -0.31 14.46 -15.29
CA LEU A 65 -0.69 15.85 -15.01
C LEU A 65 -0.07 16.80 -16.03
#